data_AF-A0A961HTJ8-F1
#
_entry.id   AF-A0A961HTJ8-F1
#
_cell.length_a   1.000
_cell.length_b   1.000
_cell.length_c   1.000
_cell.angle_alpha   90.00
_cell.angle_beta   90.00
_cell.angle_gamma   90.00
#
_symmetry.space_group_name_H-M   'P 1'
#
loop_
_entity.id
_entity.type
_entity.pdbx_description
1 polymer ?
#
loop_
_entity_poly.entity_id
_entity_poly.type
_entity_poly.pdbx_seq_one_letter_code
_entity_poly.pdbx_strand_id
1 'polypeptide(L)'
;MRSFLFTKLLLLCPILLSACSEYDVPALWLLPPTTTELTGNVRTGLVSMSSATMQVSFSAVDYNRSAVFCHFMTDTSVAQFLPTCALTSASTLTITAFRSNPNVTVRYYVVQFPTGTVVQRGNVNLQAGGPNPHTVAVDTNTYLQSQTLPIGETRMDTATSNEDEDFTPIVRADATNLSVFRGGQDYTAHLEWQTVTFESGAVTMKSDVNLNVTQSTTWNGAVSDLTNTWFMLNSFPNTDGVGLEEEYFYYATLNSNGDITAIRSSPGSNSSSLRYYAVTTRGQYRISSGIIDFDGGDTAATSKTTTIDKLLYTPSCFVLLTSLVDGQTSSDARQFGEFIPTLNGQQLTVQRYGNLFRRATVAYQVIEVPDG
;
A
#
# COMPACT_ATOMS: atom_id res chain seq x y z
N MET A 1 6.82 18.62 26.92
CA MET A 1 6.75 17.98 28.26
C MET A 1 5.51 18.44 29.00
N ARG A 2 4.55 17.53 29.24
CA ARG A 2 3.35 17.55 30.13
C ARG A 2 2.34 16.55 29.56
N SER A 3 1.43 15.91 30.29
CA SER A 3 1.46 15.08 31.51
C SER A 3 0.12 14.31 31.49
N PHE A 4 0.10 13.12 32.08
CA PHE A 4 -1.01 12.17 32.16
C PHE A 4 -2.25 12.64 32.97
N LEU A 5 -3.33 11.86 32.74
CA LEU A 5 -4.31 11.30 33.70
C LEU A 5 -5.74 11.87 33.68
N PHE A 6 -6.73 10.99 33.45
CA PHE A 6 -7.95 10.93 34.28
C PHE A 6 -8.50 9.49 34.36
N THR A 7 -8.84 9.09 35.60
CA THR A 7 -9.55 7.86 36.00
C THR A 7 -10.72 8.29 36.90
N LYS A 8 -11.89 7.63 36.76
CA LYS A 8 -12.99 7.35 37.74
C LYS A 8 -14.32 7.07 36.97
N LEU A 9 -15.29 6.23 37.35
CA LEU A 9 -15.64 5.50 38.58
C LEU A 9 -16.70 4.39 38.29
N LEU A 10 -16.76 3.43 39.22
CA LEU A 10 -17.55 2.20 39.42
C LEU A 10 -19.09 2.37 39.67
N LEU A 11 -19.90 1.32 39.40
CA LEU A 11 -21.12 0.97 40.17
C LEU A 11 -21.34 -0.57 40.23
N LEU A 12 -21.85 -1.08 41.36
CA LEU A 12 -21.86 -2.48 41.84
C LEU A 12 -23.20 -3.26 41.62
N CYS A 13 -23.05 -4.59 41.35
CA CYS A 13 -23.77 -5.85 41.74
C CYS A 13 -25.22 -5.85 42.33
N PRO A 14 -26.02 -6.95 42.19
CA PRO A 14 -25.80 -8.20 42.97
C PRO A 14 -26.07 -9.56 42.27
N ILE A 15 -25.16 -10.52 42.55
CA ILE A 15 -25.26 -11.95 42.94
C ILE A 15 -26.46 -12.82 42.48
N LEU A 16 -26.15 -13.94 41.81
CA LEU A 16 -26.71 -15.28 42.09
C LEU A 16 -25.66 -16.38 41.74
N LEU A 17 -25.36 -17.24 42.71
CA LEU A 17 -24.51 -18.43 42.59
C LEU A 17 -25.24 -19.57 41.86
N SER A 18 -24.55 -20.29 40.98
CA SER A 18 -24.63 -21.76 40.93
C SER A 18 -23.39 -22.37 40.28
N ALA A 19 -22.78 -23.31 40.99
CA ALA A 19 -21.68 -24.15 40.52
C ALA A 19 -22.10 -25.09 39.37
N CYS A 20 -21.22 -25.31 38.40
CA CYS A 20 -20.86 -26.64 37.87
C CYS A 20 -19.87 -26.57 36.70
N SER A 21 -18.98 -27.57 36.69
CA SER A 21 -18.08 -28.06 35.63
C SER A 21 -16.97 -27.14 35.11
N GLU A 22 -15.75 -27.57 35.45
CA GLU A 22 -14.59 -27.58 34.57
C GLU A 22 -15.01 -27.77 33.10
N TYR A 23 -14.87 -26.70 32.31
CA TYR A 23 -14.61 -26.82 30.89
C TYR A 23 -13.20 -26.29 30.69
N ASP A 24 -12.25 -27.21 30.51
CA ASP A 24 -11.05 -26.94 29.74
C ASP A 24 -11.51 -26.35 28.41
N VAL A 25 -11.38 -25.03 28.27
CA VAL A 25 -11.49 -24.40 26.95
C VAL A 25 -10.22 -24.84 26.24
N PRO A 26 -10.28 -25.71 25.21
CA PRO A 26 -9.08 -26.01 24.45
C PRO A 26 -8.54 -24.67 23.97
N ALA A 27 -7.26 -24.42 24.23
CA ALA A 27 -6.53 -23.34 23.62
C ALA A 27 -6.89 -23.37 22.13
N LEU A 28 -7.70 -22.40 21.71
CA LEU A 28 -8.03 -22.20 20.31
C LEU A 28 -6.70 -21.76 19.71
N TRP A 29 -5.95 -22.75 19.24
CA TRP A 29 -4.79 -22.52 18.41
C TRP A 29 -5.25 -21.54 17.35
N LEU A 30 -4.67 -20.33 17.39
CA LEU A 30 -4.74 -19.38 16.30
C LEU A 30 -4.42 -20.17 15.05
N LEU A 31 -5.46 -20.54 14.29
CA LEU A 31 -5.25 -21.06 12.96
C LEU A 31 -4.39 -20.00 12.26
N PRO A 32 -3.30 -20.41 11.60
CA PRO A 32 -2.52 -19.47 10.82
C PRO A 32 -3.49 -18.71 9.91
N PRO A 33 -3.26 -17.40 9.68
CA PRO A 33 -4.15 -16.58 8.85
C PRO A 33 -4.50 -17.37 7.60
N THR A 34 -5.80 -17.59 7.37
CA THR A 34 -6.27 -18.45 6.27
C THR A 34 -5.89 -17.78 4.96
N THR A 35 -4.74 -18.14 4.42
CA THR A 35 -4.35 -17.81 3.05
C THR A 35 -5.26 -18.63 2.15
N THR A 36 -6.18 -17.98 1.46
CA THR A 36 -6.84 -18.62 0.32
C THR A 36 -5.76 -18.79 -0.75
N GLU A 37 -5.19 -20.00 -0.86
CA GLU A 37 -4.29 -20.30 -1.97
C GLU A 37 -5.08 -20.27 -3.26
N LEU A 38 -4.92 -19.17 -3.99
CA LEU A 38 -5.42 -19.02 -5.35
C LEU A 38 -4.44 -19.73 -6.28
N THR A 39 -4.93 -20.71 -7.04
CA THR A 39 -4.19 -21.29 -8.17
C THR A 39 -4.14 -20.27 -9.28
N GLY A 40 -3.05 -19.52 -9.40
CA GLY A 40 -2.90 -18.47 -10.41
C GLY A 40 -1.54 -17.80 -10.36
N ASN A 41 -1.42 -16.62 -10.96
CA ASN A 41 -0.19 -15.82 -10.95
C ASN A 41 -0.10 -14.83 -9.78
N VAL A 42 -1.09 -14.80 -8.88
CA VAL A 42 -1.09 -13.92 -7.71
C VAL A 42 -1.25 -14.74 -6.43
N ARG A 43 -0.43 -14.43 -5.42
CA ARG A 43 -0.64 -14.87 -4.04
C ARG A 43 -1.01 -13.65 -3.22
N THR A 44 -2.08 -13.74 -2.44
CA THR A 44 -2.53 -12.64 -1.59
C THR A 44 -2.92 -13.15 -0.21
N GLY A 45 -2.79 -12.29 0.79
CA GLY A 45 -3.26 -12.56 2.13
C GLY A 45 -3.29 -11.32 2.99
N LEU A 46 -3.82 -11.50 4.19
CA LEU A 46 -3.81 -10.53 5.29
C LEU A 46 -3.03 -11.14 6.46
N VAL A 47 -2.14 -10.35 7.06
CA VAL A 47 -1.31 -10.78 8.18
C VAL A 47 -1.32 -9.70 9.26
N SER A 48 -1.71 -10.06 10.47
CA SER A 48 -1.54 -9.19 11.64
C SER A 48 -0.11 -9.34 12.20
N MET A 49 0.56 -8.22 12.47
CA MET A 49 1.96 -8.18 12.93
C MET A 49 2.11 -8.52 14.42
N SER A 50 1.79 -9.77 14.78
CA SER A 50 1.92 -10.27 16.17
C SER A 50 3.38 -10.40 16.64
N SER A 51 4.34 -10.47 15.72
CA SER A 51 5.78 -10.33 15.95
C SER A 51 6.39 -9.24 15.05
N ALA A 52 7.57 -8.73 15.42
CA ALA A 52 8.28 -7.72 14.62
C ALA A 52 8.69 -8.27 13.25
N THR A 53 8.95 -9.57 13.16
CA THR A 53 9.17 -10.29 11.90
C THR A 53 8.13 -11.40 11.79
N MET A 54 7.39 -11.41 10.69
CA MET A 54 6.42 -12.45 10.32
C MET A 54 6.89 -13.15 9.04
N GLN A 55 6.74 -14.46 8.97
CA GLN A 55 6.96 -15.23 7.75
C GLN A 55 5.62 -15.77 7.23
N VAL A 56 5.40 -15.62 5.93
CA VAL A 56 4.20 -16.10 5.25
C VAL A 56 4.61 -17.09 4.18
N SER A 57 4.04 -18.29 4.25
CA SER A 57 4.25 -19.35 3.26
C SER A 57 3.11 -19.40 2.25
N PHE A 58 3.43 -19.73 1.01
CA PHE A 58 2.47 -19.93 -0.08
C PHE A 58 3.06 -20.85 -1.15
N SER A 59 2.22 -21.37 -2.04
CA SER A 59 2.64 -22.16 -3.20
C SER A 59 3.63 -21.41 -4.07
N ALA A 60 4.71 -22.11 -4.44
CA ALA A 60 5.87 -21.52 -5.10
C ALA A 60 5.52 -20.68 -6.33
N VAL A 61 6.25 -19.58 -6.49
CA VAL A 61 6.26 -18.70 -7.66
C VAL A 61 7.67 -18.65 -8.26
N ASP A 62 7.79 -18.16 -9.48
CA ASP A 62 9.09 -17.83 -10.07
C ASP A 62 9.66 -16.58 -9.39
N TYR A 63 10.68 -16.79 -8.56
CA TYR A 63 11.32 -15.73 -7.78
C TYR A 63 11.83 -14.57 -8.65
N ASN A 64 12.38 -14.86 -9.83
CA ASN A 64 12.97 -13.86 -10.71
C ASN A 64 11.94 -13.10 -11.55
N ARG A 65 10.67 -13.52 -11.53
CA ARG A 65 9.57 -12.89 -12.26
C ARG A 65 8.45 -12.39 -11.36
N SER A 66 8.54 -12.62 -10.06
CA SER A 66 7.52 -12.21 -9.11
C SER A 66 7.93 -10.91 -8.43
N ALA A 67 7.00 -9.99 -8.18
CA ALA A 67 7.21 -8.81 -7.35
C ALA A 67 6.24 -8.79 -6.17
N VAL A 68 6.63 -8.09 -5.11
CA VAL A 68 5.79 -7.91 -3.93
C VAL A 68 5.20 -6.51 -3.91
N PHE A 69 3.90 -6.41 -3.65
CA PHE A 69 3.22 -5.18 -3.29
C PHE A 69 2.65 -5.35 -1.89
N CYS A 70 3.06 -4.52 -0.94
CA CYS A 70 2.44 -4.47 0.37
C CYS A 70 1.73 -3.16 0.63
N HIS A 71 0.62 -3.29 1.34
CA HIS A 71 -0.12 -2.20 1.94
C HIS A 71 -0.37 -2.59 3.39
N PHE A 72 -0.04 -1.70 4.32
CA PHE A 72 -0.31 -1.92 5.73
C PHE A 72 -1.43 -0.99 6.19
N MET A 73 -2.08 -1.41 7.26
CA MET A 73 -3.20 -0.74 7.87
C MET A 73 -2.97 -0.69 9.38
N THR A 74 -3.26 0.43 10.02
CA THR A 74 -3.02 0.61 11.45
C THR A 74 -3.99 1.61 12.08
N ASP A 75 -4.25 1.44 13.38
CA ASP A 75 -4.99 2.40 14.20
C ASP A 75 -4.08 3.46 14.86
N THR A 76 -2.78 3.44 14.56
CA THR A 76 -1.79 4.35 15.14
C THR A 76 -0.78 4.84 14.10
N SER A 77 -0.61 6.15 13.99
CA SER A 77 0.43 6.77 13.15
C SER A 77 1.76 6.82 13.91
N VAL A 78 2.48 5.69 13.95
CA VAL A 78 3.79 5.59 14.62
C VAL A 78 4.79 4.83 13.73
N ALA A 79 5.92 5.46 13.44
CA ALA A 79 6.91 4.95 12.48
C ALA A 79 7.48 3.54 12.81
N GLN A 80 7.57 3.15 14.08
CA GLN A 80 8.07 1.82 14.49
C GLN A 80 7.22 0.64 14.00
N PHE A 81 5.99 0.92 13.59
CA PHE A 81 5.02 -0.07 13.12
C PHE A 81 4.97 -0.19 11.61
N LEU A 82 5.68 0.68 10.88
CA LEU A 82 5.79 0.64 9.44
C LEU A 82 6.50 -0.67 9.01
N PRO A 83 5.83 -1.57 8.27
CA PRO A 83 6.43 -2.80 7.84
C PRO A 83 7.03 -2.69 6.42
N THR A 84 8.08 -3.45 6.16
CA THR A 84 8.51 -3.80 4.79
C THR A 84 8.17 -5.24 4.47
N CYS A 85 8.01 -5.53 3.18
CA CYS A 85 7.80 -6.86 2.66
C CYS A 85 8.90 -7.29 1.69
N ALA A 86 9.54 -8.42 1.99
CA ALA A 86 10.59 -9.00 1.16
C ALA A 86 10.25 -10.44 0.77
N LEU A 87 10.22 -10.72 -0.53
CA LEU A 87 10.20 -12.10 -1.03
C LEU A 87 11.58 -12.70 -0.76
N THR A 88 11.70 -13.65 0.17
CA THR A 88 12.98 -14.25 0.58
C THR A 88 13.24 -15.60 -0.06
N SER A 89 12.20 -16.23 -0.62
CA SER A 89 12.30 -17.44 -1.44
C SER A 89 11.13 -17.50 -2.43
N ALA A 90 11.13 -18.50 -3.31
CA ALA A 90 10.02 -18.77 -4.22
C ALA A 90 8.66 -19.01 -3.51
N SER A 91 8.66 -19.34 -2.21
CA SER A 91 7.46 -19.72 -1.46
C SER A 91 7.34 -19.01 -0.11
N THR A 92 8.14 -17.97 0.13
CA THR A 92 8.22 -17.30 1.43
C THR A 92 8.33 -15.80 1.28
N LEU A 93 7.37 -15.10 1.89
CA LEU A 93 7.40 -13.66 2.13
C LEU A 93 7.80 -13.40 3.58
N THR A 94 8.75 -12.49 3.79
CA THR A 94 9.12 -12.00 5.12
C THR A 94 8.62 -10.58 5.27
N ILE A 95 7.81 -10.35 6.29
CA ILE A 95 7.27 -9.03 6.64
C ILE A 95 7.98 -8.57 7.91
N THR A 96 8.59 -7.39 7.88
CA THR A 96 9.41 -6.87 8.99
C THR A 96 9.01 -5.46 9.37
N ALA A 97 8.66 -5.26 10.64
CA ALA A 97 8.54 -3.96 11.29
C ALA A 97 9.60 -3.84 12.41
N PHE A 98 9.79 -2.65 12.99
CA PHE A 98 10.71 -2.50 14.12
C PHE A 98 10.13 -3.05 15.42
N ARG A 99 8.81 -2.93 15.62
CA ARG A 99 8.09 -3.55 16.73
C ARG A 99 6.87 -4.31 16.26
N SER A 100 6.50 -5.34 17.02
CA SER A 100 5.22 -6.01 16.85
C SER A 100 4.08 -5.10 17.28
N ASN A 101 2.97 -5.19 16.53
CA ASN A 101 1.69 -4.63 16.91
C ASN A 101 0.58 -5.41 16.19
N PRO A 102 -0.26 -6.18 16.90
CA PRO A 102 -1.33 -6.94 16.27
C PRO A 102 -2.41 -6.07 15.59
N ASN A 103 -2.47 -4.77 15.91
CA ASN A 103 -3.35 -3.81 15.23
C ASN A 103 -2.74 -3.30 13.92
N VAL A 104 -1.50 -3.69 13.58
CA VAL A 104 -0.93 -3.48 12.25
C VAL A 104 -1.27 -4.70 11.41
N THR A 105 -2.06 -4.49 10.37
CA THR A 105 -2.45 -5.52 9.42
C THR A 105 -1.82 -5.24 8.07
N VAL A 106 -1.06 -6.21 7.54
CA VAL A 106 -0.42 -6.12 6.23
C VAL A 106 -1.21 -6.93 5.22
N ARG A 107 -1.67 -6.28 4.16
CA ARG A 107 -2.14 -6.91 2.95
C ARG A 107 -0.98 -7.03 1.97
N TYR A 108 -0.71 -8.23 1.50
CA TYR A 108 0.32 -8.46 0.51
C TYR A 108 -0.26 -9.01 -0.80
N TYR A 109 0.47 -8.73 -1.88
CA TYR A 109 0.35 -9.39 -3.18
C TYR A 109 1.74 -9.82 -3.62
N VAL A 110 1.96 -11.12 -3.83
CA VAL A 110 3.10 -11.64 -4.59
C VAL A 110 2.60 -11.92 -6.00
N VAL A 111 3.02 -11.09 -6.94
CA VAL A 111 2.52 -11.09 -8.32
C VAL A 111 3.60 -11.66 -9.23
N GLN A 112 3.38 -12.86 -9.76
CA GLN A 112 4.22 -13.48 -10.78
C GLN A 112 3.83 -12.94 -12.16
N PHE A 113 4.75 -12.24 -12.80
CA PHE A 113 4.52 -11.72 -14.15
C PHE A 113 4.83 -12.78 -15.22
N PRO A 114 4.29 -12.60 -16.45
CA PRO A 114 4.58 -13.48 -17.58
C PRO A 114 6.08 -13.57 -17.91
N THR A 115 6.44 -14.56 -18.72
CA THR A 115 7.80 -14.71 -19.29
C THR A 115 8.30 -13.40 -19.91
N GLY A 116 9.61 -13.18 -19.83
CA GLY A 116 10.26 -11.93 -20.26
C GLY A 116 10.34 -10.84 -19.19
N THR A 117 9.50 -10.88 -18.16
CA THR A 117 9.64 -9.95 -17.03
C THR A 117 10.85 -10.33 -16.18
N VAL A 118 11.64 -9.36 -15.75
CA VAL A 118 12.74 -9.55 -14.80
C VAL A 118 12.47 -8.72 -13.56
N VAL A 119 12.60 -9.33 -12.39
CA VAL A 119 12.52 -8.65 -11.10
C VAL A 119 13.88 -8.68 -10.41
N GLN A 120 14.43 -7.50 -10.18
CA GLN A 120 15.59 -7.32 -9.30
C GLN A 120 15.11 -6.75 -7.97
N ARG A 121 15.86 -7.04 -6.91
CA ARG A 121 15.48 -6.68 -5.55
C ARG A 121 16.70 -6.59 -4.65
N GLY A 122 16.56 -5.81 -3.58
CA GLY A 122 17.58 -5.71 -2.55
C GLY A 122 17.12 -4.79 -1.43
N ASN A 123 18.03 -4.52 -0.51
CA ASN A 123 17.82 -3.58 0.59
C ASN A 123 18.96 -2.58 0.69
N VAL A 124 18.68 -1.45 1.30
CA VAL A 124 19.68 -0.44 1.67
C VAL A 124 19.31 0.22 3.00
N ASN A 125 20.33 0.52 3.79
CA ASN A 125 20.19 1.34 4.99
C ASN A 125 20.37 2.81 4.61
N LEU A 126 19.28 3.57 4.65
CA LEU A 126 19.30 5.02 4.50
C LEU A 126 19.79 5.60 5.82
N GLN A 127 21.00 6.16 5.83
CA GLN A 127 21.59 6.73 7.03
C GLN A 127 20.89 8.04 7.41
N ALA A 128 20.98 8.41 8.69
CA ALA A 128 20.68 9.78 9.11
C ALA A 128 21.67 10.76 8.44
N GLY A 129 21.24 11.99 8.12
CA GLY A 129 22.12 13.04 7.60
C GLY A 129 21.77 13.64 6.22
N GLY A 130 20.50 13.65 5.82
CA GLY A 130 20.03 14.50 4.71
C GLY A 130 19.34 13.75 3.55
N PRO A 131 18.63 14.47 2.66
CA PRO A 131 17.89 13.91 1.53
C PRO A 131 18.82 13.48 0.37
N ASN A 132 20.07 13.15 0.67
CA ASN A 132 21.04 12.78 -0.34
C ASN A 132 20.61 11.47 -0.99
N PRO A 133 20.40 11.45 -2.32
CA PRO A 133 20.11 10.22 -3.03
C PRO A 133 21.18 9.16 -2.77
N HIS A 134 20.78 8.01 -2.25
CA HIS A 134 21.60 6.81 -2.29
C HIS A 134 21.46 6.19 -3.68
N THR A 135 22.59 5.94 -4.34
CA THR A 135 22.61 5.23 -5.61
C THR A 135 22.74 3.74 -5.36
N VAL A 136 21.79 2.96 -5.87
CA VAL A 136 21.82 1.51 -5.86
C VAL A 136 22.05 1.01 -7.27
N ALA A 137 23.11 0.22 -7.46
CA ALA A 137 23.39 -0.41 -8.73
C ALA A 137 22.34 -1.50 -9.03
N VAL A 138 21.86 -1.51 -10.26
CA VAL A 138 21.00 -2.57 -10.82
C VAL A 138 21.74 -3.26 -11.96
N ASP A 139 21.41 -4.52 -12.24
CA ASP A 139 21.96 -5.21 -13.40
C ASP A 139 21.44 -4.56 -14.68
N THR A 140 22.33 -3.83 -15.35
CA THR A 140 22.04 -3.08 -16.56
C THR A 140 21.75 -3.96 -17.77
N ASN A 141 22.07 -5.26 -17.75
CA ASN A 141 21.77 -6.16 -18.86
C ASN A 141 20.27 -6.43 -19.00
N THR A 142 19.51 -6.27 -17.92
CA THR A 142 18.07 -6.54 -17.85
C THR A 142 17.25 -5.31 -17.49
N TYR A 143 17.88 -4.13 -17.49
CA TYR A 143 17.29 -2.91 -16.98
C TYR A 143 17.19 -1.86 -18.08
N LEU A 144 15.96 -1.39 -18.33
CA LEU A 144 15.66 -0.34 -19.30
C LEU A 144 14.67 0.62 -18.63
N GLN A 145 15.11 1.85 -18.37
CA GLN A 145 14.33 2.84 -17.62
C GLN A 145 12.88 2.99 -18.13
N SER A 146 12.69 2.99 -19.46
CA SER A 146 11.38 3.10 -20.10
C SER A 146 10.49 1.85 -19.98
N GLN A 147 10.97 0.80 -19.33
CA GLN A 147 10.29 -0.48 -19.12
C GLN A 147 10.33 -0.94 -17.67
N THR A 148 10.95 -0.15 -16.78
CA THR A 148 11.17 -0.55 -15.39
C THR A 148 10.25 0.23 -14.45
N LEU A 149 9.46 -0.52 -13.67
CA LEU A 149 8.70 0.03 -12.54
C LEU A 149 9.53 -0.11 -11.26
N PRO A 150 10.00 0.99 -10.65
CA PRO A 150 10.60 0.96 -9.32
C PRO A 150 9.53 0.88 -8.23
N ILE A 151 9.78 0.03 -7.22
CA ILE A 151 8.94 -0.14 -6.03
C ILE A 151 9.87 -0.03 -4.81
N GLY A 152 9.41 0.65 -3.77
CA GLY A 152 10.15 0.78 -2.51
C GLY A 152 9.24 0.84 -1.31
N GLU A 153 9.66 0.15 -0.25
CA GLU A 153 8.99 0.13 1.04
C GLU A 153 10.05 0.34 2.12
N THR A 154 9.74 1.16 3.10
CA THR A 154 10.64 1.50 4.20
C THR A 154 10.11 0.98 5.52
N ARG A 155 11.03 0.79 6.45
CA ARG A 155 10.74 0.70 7.88
C ARG A 155 11.74 1.54 8.65
N MET A 156 11.34 2.03 9.81
CA MET A 156 12.18 2.86 10.67
C MET A 156 12.67 2.08 11.87
N ASP A 157 13.94 2.26 12.27
CA ASP A 157 14.51 1.66 13.49
C ASP A 157 14.33 2.57 14.72
N THR A 158 13.25 3.35 14.77
CA THR A 158 12.99 4.29 15.85
C THR A 158 11.53 4.27 16.30
N ALA A 159 11.34 4.52 17.60
CA ALA A 159 10.03 4.69 18.23
C ALA A 159 9.56 6.16 18.28
N THR A 160 10.43 7.11 17.92
CA THR A 160 10.21 8.55 18.20
C THR A 160 9.83 9.38 16.99
N SER A 161 9.92 8.83 15.78
CA SER A 161 9.51 9.52 14.56
C SER A 161 7.99 9.57 14.46
N ASN A 162 7.45 10.77 14.33
CA ASN A 162 6.04 11.06 14.10
C ASN A 162 5.80 11.93 12.86
N GLU A 163 6.83 12.06 12.02
CA GLU A 163 6.84 12.84 10.79
C GLU A 163 6.84 11.87 9.60
N ASP A 164 5.89 12.02 8.68
CA ASP A 164 5.69 11.09 7.56
C ASP A 164 6.81 11.18 6.52
N GLU A 165 7.44 12.36 6.44
CA GLU A 165 8.63 12.63 5.63
C GLU A 165 9.82 11.81 6.05
N ASP A 166 9.90 11.42 7.32
CA ASP A 166 10.98 10.61 7.82
C ASP A 166 10.92 9.18 7.32
N PHE A 167 9.77 8.68 6.86
CA PHE A 167 9.67 7.29 6.46
C PHE A 167 9.14 7.09 5.05
N THR A 168 8.54 8.06 4.39
CA THR A 168 8.06 7.86 3.01
C THR A 168 9.23 7.75 2.02
N PRO A 169 9.39 6.61 1.30
CA PRO A 169 10.50 6.44 0.38
C PRO A 169 10.22 7.04 -0.98
N ILE A 170 11.29 7.56 -1.57
CA ILE A 170 11.34 7.99 -2.96
C ILE A 170 12.31 7.07 -3.68
N VAL A 171 11.78 6.21 -4.54
CA VAL A 171 12.58 5.33 -5.41
C VAL A 171 12.42 5.79 -6.85
N ARG A 172 13.55 6.12 -7.49
CA ARG A 172 13.60 6.62 -8.85
C ARG A 172 14.50 5.74 -9.69
N ALA A 173 13.96 5.25 -10.79
CA ALA A 173 14.72 4.61 -11.85
C ALA A 173 15.44 5.66 -12.70
N ASP A 174 16.78 5.59 -12.80
CA ASP A 174 17.55 6.27 -13.84
C ASP A 174 17.92 5.29 -14.97
N ALA A 175 18.91 5.58 -15.82
CA ALA A 175 19.29 4.68 -16.93
C ALA A 175 20.09 3.44 -16.48
N THR A 176 20.78 3.50 -15.34
CA THR A 176 21.71 2.45 -14.88
C THR A 176 21.62 2.13 -13.39
N ASN A 177 20.86 2.89 -12.62
CA ASN A 177 20.77 2.81 -11.17
C ASN A 177 19.35 3.12 -10.68
N LEU A 178 19.12 2.80 -9.42
CA LEU A 178 18.06 3.42 -8.62
C LEU A 178 18.63 4.52 -7.76
N SER A 179 17.99 5.67 -7.80
CA SER A 179 18.16 6.73 -6.80
C SER A 179 17.11 6.52 -5.72
N VAL A 180 17.54 6.26 -4.50
CA VAL A 180 16.65 6.02 -3.36
C VAL A 180 16.94 6.98 -2.21
N PHE A 181 15.90 7.61 -1.67
CA PHE A 181 16.01 8.55 -0.56
C PHE A 181 14.66 8.75 0.13
N ARG A 182 14.65 9.57 1.17
CA ARG A 182 13.46 9.99 1.93
C ARG A 182 13.58 11.49 2.24
N GLY A 183 12.48 12.12 2.65
CA GLY A 183 12.47 13.57 2.93
C GLY A 183 13.17 13.93 4.24
N GLY A 184 12.88 13.18 5.31
CA GLY A 184 13.40 13.43 6.64
C GLY A 184 14.83 12.94 6.85
N GLN A 185 15.49 13.41 7.90
CA GLN A 185 16.96 13.38 8.01
C GLN A 185 17.48 12.80 9.34
N ASP A 186 16.62 12.64 10.33
CA ASP A 186 17.06 12.48 11.72
C ASP A 186 17.28 11.02 12.15
N TYR A 187 16.79 10.07 11.35
CA TYR A 187 16.76 8.66 11.72
C TYR A 187 17.36 7.74 10.65
N THR A 188 17.71 6.52 11.04
CA THR A 188 18.04 5.47 10.07
C THR A 188 16.76 4.79 9.59
N ALA A 189 16.66 4.55 8.29
CA ALA A 189 15.58 3.78 7.68
C ALA A 189 16.15 2.59 6.91
N HIS A 190 15.40 1.49 6.88
CA HIS A 190 15.68 0.34 6.03
C HIS A 190 14.72 0.38 4.86
N LEU A 191 15.24 0.44 3.65
CA LEU A 191 14.46 0.40 2.42
C LEU A 191 14.62 -0.97 1.78
N GLU A 192 13.52 -1.68 1.60
CA GLU A 192 13.40 -2.79 0.66
C GLU A 192 13.00 -2.22 -0.70
N TRP A 193 13.75 -2.53 -1.76
CA TRP A 193 13.48 -2.04 -3.10
C TRP A 193 13.34 -3.20 -4.08
N GLN A 194 12.53 -2.97 -5.11
CA GLN A 194 12.35 -3.90 -6.23
C GLN A 194 12.25 -3.11 -7.54
N THR A 195 12.70 -3.72 -8.63
CA THR A 195 12.48 -3.21 -9.99
C THR A 195 11.82 -4.28 -10.81
N VAL A 196 10.71 -3.94 -11.47
CA VAL A 196 10.04 -4.84 -12.41
C VAL A 196 10.28 -4.33 -13.82
N THR A 197 11.14 -5.02 -14.58
CA THR A 197 11.41 -4.69 -15.99
C THR A 197 10.56 -5.58 -16.90
N PHE A 198 9.71 -4.96 -17.71
CA PHE A 198 8.82 -5.64 -18.65
C PHE A 198 9.45 -5.73 -20.05
N GLU A 199 9.77 -6.94 -20.55
CA GLU A 199 10.42 -7.13 -21.87
C GLU A 199 9.73 -6.39 -23.02
N SER A 200 8.41 -6.50 -23.10
CA SER A 200 7.61 -5.92 -24.18
C SER A 200 6.72 -4.76 -23.72
N GLY A 201 6.77 -4.39 -22.45
CA GLY A 201 5.98 -3.30 -21.88
C GLY A 201 6.62 -1.92 -22.08
N ALA A 202 5.89 -0.90 -21.63
CA ALA A 202 6.40 0.44 -21.45
C ALA A 202 6.00 0.94 -20.06
N VAL A 203 6.92 1.58 -19.36
CA VAL A 203 6.68 2.31 -18.13
C VAL A 203 6.88 3.79 -18.42
N THR A 204 5.77 4.53 -18.43
CA THR A 204 5.80 5.98 -18.52
C THR A 204 5.85 6.55 -17.11
N MET A 205 6.95 7.22 -16.79
CA MET A 205 7.11 7.99 -15.58
C MET A 205 7.02 9.48 -15.94
N LYS A 206 6.26 10.26 -15.17
CA LYS A 206 6.33 11.72 -15.24
C LYS A 206 7.10 12.30 -14.08
N SER A 207 7.65 13.49 -14.30
CA SER A 207 8.32 14.27 -13.27
C SER A 207 7.39 14.57 -12.11
N ASP A 208 7.98 14.86 -10.97
CA ASP A 208 7.25 15.23 -9.76
C ASP A 208 6.43 16.49 -10.00
N VAL A 209 5.18 16.46 -9.56
CA VAL A 209 4.33 17.64 -9.48
C VAL A 209 4.19 18.02 -8.02
N ASN A 210 4.63 19.23 -7.69
CA ASN A 210 4.40 19.80 -6.37
C ASN A 210 2.94 20.23 -6.25
N LEU A 211 2.20 19.56 -5.37
CA LEU A 211 0.84 19.91 -5.00
C LEU A 211 0.90 20.71 -3.70
N ASN A 212 0.80 22.03 -3.85
CA ASN A 212 0.69 22.96 -2.74
C ASN A 212 -0.78 23.00 -2.26
N VAL A 213 -1.27 24.19 -1.91
CA VAL A 213 -2.69 24.48 -1.63
C VAL A 213 -3.67 24.07 -2.75
N THR A 214 -3.17 23.73 -3.94
CA THR A 214 -3.98 23.22 -5.06
C THR A 214 -4.31 21.75 -4.83
N GLN A 215 -5.61 21.44 -4.80
CA GLN A 215 -6.12 20.10 -4.48
C GLN A 215 -6.00 19.10 -5.64
N SER A 216 -5.60 19.48 -6.85
CA SER A 216 -5.57 18.55 -7.98
C SER A 216 -4.52 18.85 -9.04
N THR A 217 -4.15 17.80 -9.79
CA THR A 217 -3.36 17.87 -11.01
C THR A 217 -3.90 16.89 -12.05
N THR A 218 -3.72 17.22 -13.33
CA THR A 218 -4.06 16.36 -14.45
C THR A 218 -2.87 16.24 -15.38
N TRP A 219 -2.48 15.01 -15.68
CA TRP A 219 -1.48 14.71 -16.71
C TRP A 219 -2.19 14.31 -18.00
N ASN A 220 -2.26 15.25 -18.94
CA ASN A 220 -2.97 15.06 -20.21
C ASN A 220 -2.24 14.05 -21.11
N GLY A 221 -2.98 13.13 -21.73
CA GLY A 221 -2.43 12.11 -22.62
C GLY A 221 -1.35 11.25 -21.96
N ALA A 222 -1.49 11.00 -20.65
CA ALA A 222 -0.57 10.17 -19.87
C ALA A 222 -0.50 8.72 -20.40
N VAL A 223 -1.62 8.25 -20.96
CA VAL A 223 -1.81 6.87 -21.41
C VAL A 223 -2.44 6.86 -22.79
N SER A 224 -1.80 6.23 -23.77
CA SER A 224 -2.40 6.04 -25.10
C SER A 224 -3.18 4.74 -25.24
N ASP A 225 -2.84 3.70 -24.46
CA ASP A 225 -3.52 2.41 -24.46
C ASP A 225 -4.28 2.20 -23.15
N LEU A 226 -5.55 2.61 -23.15
CA LEU A 226 -6.44 2.52 -21.99
C LEU A 226 -6.85 1.09 -21.63
N THR A 227 -6.63 0.11 -22.51
CA THR A 227 -7.06 -1.27 -22.26
C THR A 227 -5.99 -2.05 -21.51
N ASN A 228 -4.72 -1.77 -21.80
CA ASN A 228 -3.57 -2.53 -21.28
C ASN A 228 -2.68 -1.72 -20.34
N THR A 229 -3.13 -0.53 -19.90
CA THR A 229 -2.39 0.31 -18.97
C THR A 229 -3.06 0.42 -17.62
N TRP A 230 -2.29 0.17 -16.58
CA TRP A 230 -2.61 0.51 -15.20
C TRP A 230 -1.58 1.50 -14.68
N PHE A 231 -1.89 2.19 -13.60
CA PHE A 231 -0.96 3.15 -13.02
C PHE A 231 -0.85 3.04 -11.51
N MET A 232 0.28 3.48 -10.98
CA MET A 232 0.54 3.67 -9.56
C MET A 232 0.88 5.12 -9.29
N LEU A 233 0.44 5.62 -8.14
CA LEU A 233 0.90 6.87 -7.60
C LEU A 233 2.02 6.61 -6.59
N ASN A 234 2.97 7.54 -6.57
CA ASN A 234 3.93 7.66 -5.49
C ASN A 234 3.85 9.11 -4.99
N SER A 235 3.33 9.28 -3.79
CA SER A 235 3.25 10.55 -3.09
C SER A 235 4.34 10.62 -2.04
N PHE A 236 4.94 11.79 -1.88
CA PHE A 236 5.89 12.04 -0.81
C PHE A 236 5.77 13.48 -0.32
N PRO A 237 5.92 13.70 0.99
CA PRO A 237 5.96 15.04 1.56
C PRO A 237 7.16 15.83 1.02
N ASN A 238 6.98 17.14 0.87
CA ASN A 238 8.11 18.05 0.67
C ASN A 238 8.71 18.42 2.04
N THR A 239 10.02 18.66 2.06
CA THR A 239 10.94 18.55 3.20
C THR A 239 10.74 19.45 4.43
N ASP A 240 9.64 20.21 4.57
CA ASP A 240 9.63 21.37 5.48
C ASP A 240 8.32 21.59 6.26
N GLY A 241 7.55 20.56 6.60
CA GLY A 241 6.28 20.79 7.29
C GLY A 241 5.68 19.63 8.06
N VAL A 242 5.33 19.91 9.32
CA VAL A 242 4.51 19.04 10.18
C VAL A 242 3.11 18.93 9.56
N GLY A 243 2.96 17.97 8.65
CA GLY A 243 1.71 17.65 7.98
C GLY A 243 0.84 16.70 8.76
N LEU A 244 -0.47 16.83 8.53
CA LEU A 244 -1.39 15.77 8.89
C LEU A 244 -1.26 14.68 7.82
N GLU A 245 -1.26 13.41 8.23
CA GLU A 245 -1.19 12.27 7.33
C GLU A 245 -2.30 12.29 6.25
N GLU A 246 -3.49 12.85 6.57
CA GLU A 246 -4.57 13.08 5.60
C GLU A 246 -4.14 13.90 4.36
N GLU A 247 -3.14 14.75 4.51
CA GLU A 247 -2.61 15.59 3.45
C GLU A 247 -1.80 14.80 2.42
N TYR A 248 -1.50 13.52 2.65
CA TYR A 248 -0.75 12.67 1.72
C TYR A 248 -1.60 11.62 1.01
N PHE A 249 -2.91 11.54 1.29
CA PHE A 249 -3.81 10.66 0.54
C PHE A 249 -4.28 11.31 -0.74
N TYR A 250 -4.14 10.54 -1.81
CA TYR A 250 -4.59 10.90 -3.14
C TYR A 250 -5.63 9.92 -3.62
N TYR A 251 -6.62 10.49 -4.28
CA TYR A 251 -7.51 9.80 -5.18
C TYR A 251 -7.03 10.07 -6.60
N ALA A 252 -6.96 9.05 -7.45
CA ALA A 252 -6.68 9.25 -8.86
C ALA A 252 -7.48 8.36 -9.78
N THR A 253 -7.82 8.92 -10.94
CA THR A 253 -8.54 8.23 -12.01
C THR A 253 -7.82 8.38 -13.33
N LEU A 254 -7.99 7.35 -14.17
CA LEU A 254 -7.65 7.38 -15.59
C LEU A 254 -8.95 7.54 -16.39
N ASN A 255 -9.08 8.62 -17.15
CA ASN A 255 -10.28 8.89 -17.94
C ASN A 255 -10.20 8.27 -19.35
N SER A 256 -11.28 8.39 -20.13
CA SER A 256 -11.37 7.87 -21.50
C SER A 256 -10.47 8.57 -22.53
N ASN A 257 -9.83 9.68 -22.16
CA ASN A 257 -8.91 10.42 -23.01
C ASN A 257 -7.45 10.03 -22.75
N GLY A 258 -7.18 9.16 -21.76
CA GLY A 258 -5.81 8.86 -21.37
C GLY A 258 -5.23 9.80 -20.33
N ASP A 259 -6.04 10.69 -19.74
CA ASP A 259 -5.57 11.61 -18.71
C ASP A 259 -5.65 10.96 -17.35
N ILE A 260 -4.57 11.09 -16.58
CA ILE A 260 -4.57 10.75 -15.15
C ILE A 260 -4.87 12.03 -14.39
N THR A 261 -5.96 12.04 -13.60
CA THR A 261 -6.28 13.13 -12.68
C THR A 261 -6.09 12.65 -11.26
N ALA A 262 -5.27 13.35 -10.49
CA ALA A 262 -5.09 13.11 -9.07
C ALA A 262 -5.65 14.28 -8.25
N ILE A 263 -6.35 13.95 -7.18
CA ILE A 263 -6.97 14.87 -6.23
C ILE A 263 -6.47 14.53 -4.84
N ARG A 264 -5.95 15.52 -4.14
CA ARG A 264 -5.48 15.47 -2.76
C ARG A 264 -6.66 15.54 -1.80
N SER A 265 -6.64 14.72 -0.74
CA SER A 265 -7.79 14.61 0.16
C SER A 265 -8.10 15.86 0.97
N SER A 266 -7.08 16.62 1.33
CA SER A 266 -7.25 17.86 2.06
C SER A 266 -6.34 18.96 1.49
N PRO A 267 -6.83 20.22 1.37
CA PRO A 267 -5.98 21.38 1.15
C PRO A 267 -5.16 21.63 2.42
N GLY A 268 -4.03 20.95 2.55
CA GLY A 268 -3.10 21.14 3.66
C GLY A 268 -2.28 22.43 3.56
N SER A 269 -1.66 22.83 4.67
CA SER A 269 -0.62 23.86 4.67
C SER A 269 0.69 23.35 4.07
N ASN A 270 0.89 22.03 4.06
CA ASN A 270 2.13 21.42 3.58
C ASN A 270 2.03 21.11 2.10
N SER A 271 3.19 21.13 1.45
CA SER A 271 3.29 20.70 0.06
C SER A 271 3.68 19.23 -0.02
N SER A 272 3.17 18.55 -1.02
CA SER A 272 3.50 17.16 -1.29
C SER A 272 3.78 17.00 -2.76
N SER A 273 4.84 16.29 -3.07
CA SER A 273 5.16 15.90 -4.42
C SER A 273 4.39 14.64 -4.79
N LEU A 274 3.88 14.62 -6.01
CA LEU A 274 3.19 13.47 -6.57
C LEU A 274 3.83 13.08 -7.90
N ARG A 275 4.04 11.78 -8.06
CA ARG A 275 4.47 11.13 -9.29
C ARG A 275 3.52 10.00 -9.63
N TYR A 276 3.39 9.70 -10.91
CA TYR A 276 2.79 8.46 -11.36
C TYR A 276 3.76 7.61 -12.18
N TYR A 277 3.51 6.31 -12.16
CA TYR A 277 4.06 5.32 -13.08
C TYR A 277 2.89 4.67 -13.82
N ALA A 278 2.82 4.83 -15.13
CA ALA A 278 1.84 4.16 -15.97
C ALA A 278 2.52 2.99 -16.68
N VAL A 279 2.04 1.78 -16.44
CA VAL A 279 2.58 0.53 -16.98
C VAL A 279 1.67 0.05 -18.09
N THR A 280 2.11 0.24 -19.34
CA THR A 280 1.45 -0.31 -20.52
C THR A 280 2.05 -1.67 -20.82
N THR A 281 1.22 -2.69 -20.79
CA THR A 281 1.61 -4.07 -21.07
C THR A 281 1.24 -4.44 -22.51
N ARG A 282 2.03 -5.31 -23.18
CA ARG A 282 1.69 -5.84 -24.52
C ARG A 282 1.03 -7.22 -24.50
N GLY A 283 0.76 -7.75 -23.30
CA GLY A 283 0.10 -9.04 -23.09
C GLY A 283 -1.42 -8.93 -22.92
N GLN A 284 -2.09 -10.06 -22.72
CA GLN A 284 -3.53 -10.13 -22.44
C GLN A 284 -3.86 -9.74 -20.99
N TYR A 285 -3.28 -8.64 -20.48
CA TYR A 285 -3.74 -8.08 -19.21
C TYR A 285 -5.17 -7.60 -19.38
N ARG A 286 -5.99 -7.82 -18.35
CA ARG A 286 -7.34 -7.24 -18.31
C ARG A 286 -7.37 -6.31 -17.13
N ILE A 287 -7.72 -5.06 -17.43
CA ILE A 287 -7.75 -4.00 -16.44
C ILE A 287 -9.17 -3.50 -16.36
N SER A 288 -9.71 -3.50 -15.14
CA SER A 288 -10.95 -2.81 -14.84
C SER A 288 -10.70 -1.76 -13.79
N SER A 289 -11.11 -0.54 -14.09
CA SER A 289 -11.10 0.56 -13.15
C SER A 289 -12.51 1.05 -12.88
N GLY A 290 -12.68 1.69 -11.73
CA GLY A 290 -13.95 2.28 -11.36
C GLY A 290 -13.83 3.05 -10.05
N ILE A 291 -14.97 3.51 -9.56
CA ILE A 291 -15.09 4.33 -8.37
C ILE A 291 -16.13 3.69 -7.45
N ILE A 292 -15.85 3.68 -6.14
CA ILE A 292 -16.76 3.30 -5.08
C ILE A 292 -16.88 4.49 -4.14
N ASP A 293 -18.05 5.12 -4.14
CA ASP A 293 -18.38 6.18 -3.19
C ASP A 293 -18.96 5.57 -1.93
N PHE A 294 -18.44 5.97 -0.78
CA PHE A 294 -18.95 5.68 0.55
C PHE A 294 -19.58 6.95 1.12
N ASP A 295 -20.89 7.09 1.01
CA ASP A 295 -21.61 8.27 1.46
C ASP A 295 -21.60 8.38 2.99
N GLY A 296 -21.31 9.58 3.50
CA GLY A 296 -21.22 9.86 4.95
C GLY A 296 -22.56 9.77 5.71
N GLY A 297 -23.68 9.58 5.00
CA GLY A 297 -24.99 9.31 5.62
C GLY A 297 -25.18 7.85 6.03
N ASP A 298 -24.31 6.96 5.57
CA ASP A 298 -24.34 5.54 5.93
C ASP A 298 -23.34 5.28 7.05
N THR A 299 -23.71 5.72 8.26
CA THR A 299 -22.91 5.50 9.48
C THR A 299 -22.79 4.02 9.88
N ALA A 300 -23.25 3.09 9.03
CA ALA A 300 -23.22 1.66 9.28
C ALA A 300 -22.50 0.85 8.18
N ALA A 301 -22.41 1.34 6.93
CA ALA A 301 -21.73 0.61 5.87
C ALA A 301 -20.19 0.63 6.04
N THR A 302 -19.69 -0.40 6.72
CA THR A 302 -18.26 -0.71 6.83
C THR A 302 -17.70 -1.31 5.54
N SER A 303 -18.54 -1.71 4.59
CA SER A 303 -18.13 -2.27 3.31
C SER A 303 -19.09 -1.87 2.18
N LYS A 304 -18.55 -1.76 0.96
CA LYS A 304 -19.32 -1.60 -0.27
C LYS A 304 -18.83 -2.60 -1.31
N THR A 305 -19.76 -3.13 -2.09
CA THR A 305 -19.48 -4.11 -3.13
C THR A 305 -19.85 -3.54 -4.50
N THR A 306 -18.98 -3.72 -5.48
CA THR A 306 -19.24 -3.41 -6.89
C THR A 306 -18.97 -4.65 -7.75
N THR A 307 -19.63 -4.69 -8.91
CA THR A 307 -19.40 -5.74 -9.93
C THR A 307 -18.37 -5.25 -10.94
N ILE A 308 -17.50 -6.16 -11.38
CA ILE A 308 -16.43 -5.90 -12.33
C ILE A 308 -16.74 -6.61 -13.64
N ASP A 309 -17.06 -5.82 -14.66
CA ASP A 309 -17.62 -6.32 -15.92
C ASP A 309 -16.61 -7.02 -16.85
N LYS A 310 -15.29 -6.98 -16.56
CA LYS A 310 -14.23 -7.37 -17.51
C LYS A 310 -13.31 -8.51 -17.08
N LEU A 311 -13.48 -9.07 -15.88
CA LEU A 311 -12.59 -10.12 -15.38
C LEU A 311 -13.06 -11.50 -15.80
N LEU A 312 -12.15 -12.33 -16.31
CA LEU A 312 -12.42 -13.73 -16.62
C LEU A 312 -12.00 -14.67 -15.49
N TYR A 313 -10.86 -14.39 -14.86
CA TYR A 313 -10.26 -15.28 -13.88
C TYR A 313 -9.81 -14.53 -12.63
N THR A 314 -10.44 -14.84 -11.51
CA THR A 314 -10.11 -14.22 -10.22
C THR A 314 -8.81 -14.62 -9.56
N PRO A 315 -8.24 -15.84 -9.73
CA PRO A 315 -7.07 -16.22 -8.95
C PRO A 315 -5.77 -15.52 -9.40
N SER A 316 -5.79 -14.80 -10.53
CA SER A 316 -4.64 -14.07 -11.07
C SER A 316 -4.81 -12.54 -11.00
N CYS A 317 -5.69 -12.04 -10.14
CA CYS A 317 -5.95 -10.61 -10.00
C CYS A 317 -5.24 -10.00 -8.78
N PHE A 318 -4.70 -8.79 -8.93
CA PHE A 318 -4.36 -7.92 -7.80
C PHE A 318 -5.12 -6.58 -7.91
N VAL A 319 -5.28 -5.90 -6.78
CA VAL A 319 -6.09 -4.67 -6.70
C VAL A 319 -5.23 -3.53 -6.20
N LEU A 320 -5.25 -2.43 -6.92
CA LEU A 320 -4.69 -1.14 -6.50
C LEU A 320 -5.83 -0.21 -6.13
N LEU A 321 -5.72 0.45 -4.98
CA LEU A 321 -6.69 1.44 -4.51
C LEU A 321 -6.02 2.80 -4.37
N THR A 322 -6.78 3.86 -4.67
CA THR A 322 -6.48 5.24 -4.28
C THR A 322 -7.75 5.82 -3.66
N SER A 323 -7.64 6.75 -2.72
CA SER A 323 -8.78 7.20 -1.95
C SER A 323 -8.75 8.67 -1.60
N LEU A 324 -9.95 9.24 -1.58
CA LEU A 324 -10.28 10.58 -1.09
C LEU A 324 -11.16 10.41 0.15
N VAL A 325 -10.78 11.01 1.27
CA VAL A 325 -11.63 11.05 2.48
C VAL A 325 -12.06 12.50 2.73
N ASP A 326 -13.37 12.73 2.73
CA ASP A 326 -13.95 14.06 2.91
C ASP A 326 -14.04 14.44 4.40
N GLY A 327 -13.79 15.72 4.67
CA GLY A 327 -14.10 16.38 5.94
C GLY A 327 -12.89 16.51 6.87
N GLN A 328 -12.36 17.73 6.98
CA GLN A 328 -11.38 18.11 7.99
C GLN A 328 -12.08 18.48 9.29
N THR A 329 -11.78 17.76 10.37
CA THR A 329 -11.84 18.35 11.70
C THR A 329 -10.62 17.91 12.50
N SER A 330 -9.81 18.91 12.83
CA SER A 330 -8.56 18.87 13.56
C SER A 330 -8.58 17.92 14.78
N SER A 331 -7.52 17.12 14.92
CA SER A 331 -7.09 16.30 16.08
C SER A 331 -7.47 14.81 16.15
N ASP A 332 -8.53 14.35 15.46
CA ASP A 332 -8.89 12.91 15.40
C ASP A 332 -8.51 12.24 14.07
N ALA A 333 -7.48 12.80 13.43
CA ALA A 333 -6.85 12.32 12.21
C ALA A 333 -5.99 11.07 12.50
N ARG A 334 -6.59 10.00 13.07
CA ARG A 334 -5.87 8.77 13.48
C ARG A 334 -6.47 7.48 12.91
N GLN A 335 -7.45 7.57 12.00
CA GLN A 335 -8.08 6.39 11.40
C GLN A 335 -8.43 6.70 9.94
N PHE A 336 -7.40 6.77 9.10
CA PHE A 336 -7.53 7.24 7.73
C PHE A 336 -8.10 6.17 6.79
N GLY A 337 -8.44 6.60 5.57
CA GLY A 337 -9.09 5.84 4.49
C GLY A 337 -8.30 4.64 4.00
N GLU A 338 -8.04 3.71 4.90
CA GLU A 338 -7.48 2.42 4.67
C GLU A 338 -8.61 1.48 4.27
N PHE A 339 -8.40 0.79 3.16
CA PHE A 339 -9.40 -0.03 2.54
C PHE A 339 -8.85 -1.42 2.26
N ILE A 340 -9.65 -2.42 2.59
CA ILE A 340 -9.39 -3.83 2.36
C ILE A 340 -10.17 -4.25 1.11
N PRO A 341 -9.52 -4.37 -0.06
CA PRO A 341 -10.16 -4.95 -1.24
C PRO A 341 -10.25 -6.46 -1.09
N THR A 342 -11.42 -7.03 -1.31
CA THR A 342 -11.66 -8.47 -1.36
C THR A 342 -12.33 -8.79 -2.69
N LEU A 343 -11.69 -9.62 -3.49
CA LEU A 343 -12.21 -10.06 -4.78
C LEU A 343 -12.82 -11.45 -4.62
N ASN A 344 -14.09 -11.61 -4.99
CA ASN A 344 -14.78 -12.90 -5.03
C ASN A 344 -15.54 -13.03 -6.36
N GLY A 345 -15.02 -13.82 -7.28
CA GLY A 345 -15.50 -13.78 -8.66
C GLY A 345 -15.33 -12.36 -9.25
N GLN A 346 -16.35 -11.93 -9.99
CA GLN A 346 -16.41 -10.57 -10.52
C GLN A 346 -16.83 -9.52 -9.49
N GLN A 347 -16.97 -9.87 -8.21
CA GLN A 347 -17.36 -8.91 -7.18
C GLN A 347 -16.13 -8.40 -6.44
N LEU A 348 -15.93 -7.08 -6.43
CA LEU A 348 -14.98 -6.40 -5.57
C LEU A 348 -15.74 -5.79 -4.39
N THR A 349 -15.48 -6.33 -3.21
CA THR A 349 -15.89 -5.73 -1.95
C THR A 349 -14.74 -4.92 -1.39
N VAL A 350 -14.96 -3.63 -1.16
CA VAL A 350 -14.02 -2.75 -0.48
C VAL A 350 -14.55 -2.49 0.91
N GLN A 351 -13.83 -2.96 1.92
CA GLN A 351 -14.15 -2.76 3.32
C GLN A 351 -13.26 -1.67 3.92
N ARG A 352 -13.82 -0.79 4.73
CA ARG A 352 -13.05 0.19 5.51
C ARG A 352 -12.35 -0.47 6.68
N TYR A 353 -11.12 -0.05 6.94
CA TYR A 353 -10.42 -0.38 8.17
C TYR A 353 -10.78 0.63 9.27
N GLY A 354 -11.12 0.16 10.48
CA GLY A 354 -11.46 1.02 11.62
C GLY A 354 -12.94 1.42 11.74
N ASN A 355 -13.23 2.27 12.73
CA ASN A 355 -14.60 2.56 13.21
C ASN A 355 -15.09 3.99 12.87
N LEU A 356 -14.31 4.81 12.16
CA LEU A 356 -14.70 6.19 11.85
C LEU A 356 -15.39 6.33 10.49
N PHE A 357 -16.59 6.93 10.51
CA PHE A 357 -17.50 7.04 9.37
C PHE A 357 -17.38 8.43 8.73
N ARG A 358 -16.34 8.67 7.93
CA ARG A 358 -16.29 9.84 7.03
C ARG A 358 -16.81 9.49 5.65
N ARG A 359 -17.22 10.47 4.84
CA ARG A 359 -17.47 10.20 3.42
C ARG A 359 -16.13 9.90 2.75
N ALA A 360 -16.10 8.91 1.87
CA ALA A 360 -14.88 8.61 1.13
C ALA A 360 -15.20 8.17 -0.30
N THR A 361 -14.34 8.51 -1.23
CA THR A 361 -14.39 8.06 -2.62
C THR A 361 -13.14 7.24 -2.89
N VAL A 362 -13.32 5.99 -3.32
CA VAL A 362 -12.22 5.07 -3.61
C VAL A 362 -12.19 4.78 -5.10
N ALA A 363 -11.08 5.12 -5.77
CA ALA A 363 -10.81 4.62 -7.11
C ALA A 363 -10.06 3.29 -7.02
N TYR A 364 -10.49 2.31 -7.80
CA TYR A 364 -9.85 1.01 -7.88
C TYR A 364 -9.33 0.73 -9.29
N GLN A 365 -8.28 -0.07 -9.35
CA GLN A 365 -7.85 -0.80 -10.54
C GLN A 365 -7.71 -2.27 -10.16
N VAL A 366 -8.44 -3.15 -10.83
CA VAL A 366 -8.25 -4.60 -10.74
C VAL A 366 -7.51 -5.05 -11.99
N ILE A 367 -6.34 -5.66 -11.76
CA ILE A 367 -5.40 -6.05 -12.80
C ILE A 367 -5.35 -7.58 -12.81
N GLU A 368 -5.89 -8.19 -13.86
CA GLU A 368 -5.75 -9.61 -14.15
C GLU A 368 -4.41 -9.83 -14.86
N VAL A 369 -3.53 -10.59 -14.22
CA VAL A 369 -2.24 -10.98 -14.78
C VAL A 369 -2.44 -12.25 -15.59
N PRO A 370 -2.12 -12.25 -16.91
CA PRO A 370 -2.34 -13.42 -17.74
C PRO A 370 -1.45 -14.58 -17.25
N ASP A 371 -1.95 -15.81 -17.39
CA ASP A 371 -1.15 -17.01 -17.13
C ASP A 371 0.06 -17.04 -18.06
N GLY A 372 1.24 -17.34 -17.49
CA GLY A 372 2.55 -17.12 -18.11
C GLY A 372 3.27 -18.37 -18.55
#